data_AF-A0AAE5CFC1-F1
#
_entry.id   AF-A0AAE5CFC1-F1
#
_cell.length_a   1.000
_cell.length_b   1.000
_cell.length_c   1.000
_cell.angle_alpha   90.00
_cell.angle_beta   90.00
_cell.angle_gamma   90.00
#
_symmetry.space_group_name_H-M   'P 1'
#
loop_
_entity.id
_entity.type
_entity.pdbx_description
1 polymer ?
#
loop_
_entity_poly.entity_id
_entity_poly.type
_entity_poly.pdbx_seq_one_letter_code
_entity_poly.pdbx_strand_id
1 'polypeptide(L)'
;MEVMDPVASCGTGSIDLDCYILVQCAAALMLSGRLAQSESVLKEALALADLGGHPRLVLRCLARLAILAAATGELATMKARAAHAVDYAEAHDLAARIDAAQSAAILCMCTYHRGEWLTDDSPLYGATTNRTNYVRPDGTTDPASGNHAQVAFAIARACCVPQATDEDIDAVGQAMLSVMVRGPQEGFTSNYVATSVAVLVQAGKSSRAEEIVRRGSEIFGDNPDVRVAQALIALEAGAISTAEQLLRSVLDSETRYSHVLAVHARVLMAVVEARSRRHSDAVTSIRRALESAESNLIVRPFMNFAGDIAELLPAIRPGEGVPQRFLDHVRAKLTSVSAGRNPGLTPTERQVLVKLRTGTTLKEIAKEMHLSVNTVRTHARNLYRKFGVSSRDQAIEAAVRRGLF
;
A
#
# COMPACT_ATOMS: atom_id res chain seq x y z
N MET A 1 -39.85 -18.60 -10.07
CA MET A 1 -40.10 -17.99 -8.76
C MET A 1 -39.50 -16.60 -8.83
N GLU A 2 -40.32 -15.60 -9.12
CA GLU A 2 -39.91 -14.20 -9.27
C GLU A 2 -39.19 -13.74 -8.00
N VAL A 3 -37.99 -13.19 -8.16
CA VAL A 3 -37.26 -12.52 -7.09
C VAL A 3 -37.97 -11.19 -6.88
N MET A 4 -38.81 -11.10 -5.85
CA MET A 4 -39.34 -9.83 -5.35
C MET A 4 -38.17 -8.87 -5.11
N ASP A 5 -38.26 -7.69 -5.72
CA ASP A 5 -37.35 -6.56 -5.48
C ASP A 5 -37.64 -5.99 -4.08
N PRO A 6 -36.75 -6.17 -3.08
CA PRO A 6 -37.06 -5.89 -1.68
C PRO A 6 -37.15 -4.40 -1.35
N VAL A 7 -36.85 -3.51 -2.29
CA VAL A 7 -36.81 -2.05 -2.08
C VAL A 7 -38.11 -1.36 -2.53
N ALA A 8 -38.96 -2.03 -3.30
CA ALA A 8 -39.94 -1.35 -4.16
C ALA A 8 -41.31 -0.98 -3.54
N SER A 9 -41.59 -1.03 -2.22
CA SER A 9 -42.98 -0.73 -1.79
C SER A 9 -43.32 -0.17 -0.40
N CYS A 10 -42.39 0.23 0.46
CA CYS A 10 -42.77 0.86 1.74
C CYS A 10 -41.82 2.00 2.13
N GLY A 11 -41.91 3.14 1.44
CA GLY A 11 -41.37 4.39 1.99
C GLY A 11 -42.14 4.77 3.25
N THR A 12 -41.43 5.17 4.29
CA THR A 12 -42.00 5.68 5.55
C THR A 12 -42.64 7.06 5.36
N GLY A 13 -42.33 7.74 4.25
CA GLY A 13 -42.73 9.11 3.97
C GLY A 13 -41.81 10.16 4.61
N SER A 14 -40.80 9.70 5.36
CA SER A 14 -39.73 10.54 5.92
C SER A 14 -38.46 10.33 5.12
N ILE A 15 -38.01 11.38 4.43
CA ILE A 15 -36.79 11.36 3.60
C ILE A 15 -35.58 10.87 4.42
N ASP A 16 -35.43 11.33 5.66
CA ASP A 16 -34.33 10.94 6.54
C ASP A 16 -34.32 9.43 6.84
N LEU A 17 -35.49 8.87 7.16
CA LEU A 17 -35.62 7.45 7.48
C LEU A 17 -35.46 6.58 6.23
N ASP A 18 -36.11 6.98 5.13
CA ASP A 18 -36.07 6.24 3.87
C ASP A 18 -34.65 6.22 3.31
N CYS A 19 -33.96 7.37 3.30
CA CYS A 19 -32.56 7.44 2.91
C CYS A 19 -31.67 6.59 3.83
N TYR A 20 -31.87 6.63 5.14
CA TYR A 20 -31.08 5.82 6.07
C TYR A 20 -31.26 4.32 5.81
N ILE A 21 -32.50 3.87 5.60
CA ILE A 21 -32.82 2.47 5.26
C ILE A 21 -32.11 2.06 3.97
N LEU A 22 -32.22 2.85 2.91
CA LEU A 22 -31.56 2.56 1.63
C LEU A 22 -30.03 2.43 1.80
N VAL A 23 -29.40 3.31 2.58
CA VAL A 23 -27.96 3.23 2.86
C VAL A 23 -27.60 1.94 3.61
N GLN A 24 -28.41 1.49 4.57
CA GLN A 24 -28.16 0.21 5.26
C GLN A 24 -28.38 -1.00 4.34
N CYS A 25 -29.44 -0.97 3.51
CA CYS A 25 -29.69 -2.00 2.49
C CYS A 25 -28.52 -2.11 1.52
N ALA A 26 -28.00 -0.97 1.04
CA ALA A 26 -26.83 -0.96 0.18
C ALA A 26 -25.58 -1.53 0.86
N ALA A 27 -25.35 -1.24 2.15
CA ALA A 27 -24.24 -1.81 2.90
C ALA A 27 -24.36 -3.34 3.01
N ALA A 28 -25.56 -3.87 3.25
CA ALA A 28 -25.81 -5.31 3.26
C ALA A 28 -25.60 -5.96 1.88
N LEU A 29 -26.04 -5.29 0.80
CA LEU A 29 -25.79 -5.72 -0.58
C LEU A 29 -24.28 -5.76 -0.89
N MET A 30 -23.53 -4.76 -0.43
CA MET A 30 -22.08 -4.71 -0.61
C MET A 30 -21.38 -5.86 0.12
N LEU A 31 -21.72 -6.09 1.38
CA LEU A 31 -21.13 -7.18 2.20
C LEU A 31 -21.52 -8.58 1.70
N SER A 32 -22.62 -8.72 0.97
CA SER A 32 -23.03 -9.96 0.32
C SER A 32 -22.50 -10.10 -1.12
N GLY A 33 -21.62 -9.19 -1.57
CA GLY A 33 -21.00 -9.24 -2.91
C GLY A 33 -21.89 -8.79 -4.06
N ARG A 34 -23.11 -8.28 -3.79
CA ARG A 34 -24.06 -7.77 -4.79
C ARG A 34 -23.74 -6.31 -5.14
N LEU A 35 -22.52 -6.07 -5.62
CA LEU A 35 -21.94 -4.73 -5.77
C LEU A 35 -22.75 -3.81 -6.72
N ALA A 36 -23.19 -4.31 -7.87
CA ALA A 36 -23.95 -3.51 -8.83
C ALA A 36 -25.29 -3.03 -8.27
N GLN A 37 -25.97 -3.87 -7.49
CA GLN A 37 -27.24 -3.50 -6.85
C GLN A 37 -27.01 -2.55 -5.68
N SER A 38 -25.96 -2.78 -4.88
CA SER A 38 -25.54 -1.82 -3.86
C SER A 38 -25.30 -0.43 -4.46
N GLU A 39 -24.64 -0.35 -5.62
CA GLU A 39 -24.42 0.92 -6.30
C GLU A 39 -25.71 1.60 -6.73
N SER A 40 -26.66 0.84 -7.29
CA SER A 40 -27.96 1.36 -7.71
C SER A 40 -28.72 1.97 -6.53
N VAL A 41 -28.80 1.23 -5.41
CA VAL A 41 -29.48 1.67 -4.18
C VAL A 41 -28.80 2.89 -3.57
N LEU A 42 -27.46 2.98 -3.60
CA LEU A 42 -26.74 4.17 -3.12
C LEU A 42 -26.99 5.40 -3.98
N LYS A 43 -27.12 5.26 -5.30
CA LYS A 43 -27.44 6.37 -6.20
C LYS A 43 -28.86 6.88 -5.96
N GLU A 44 -29.80 5.98 -5.70
CA GLU A 44 -31.16 6.33 -5.31
C GLU A 44 -31.19 7.07 -3.96
N ALA A 45 -30.50 6.54 -2.94
CA ALA A 45 -30.38 7.18 -1.64
C ALA A 45 -29.72 8.57 -1.74
N LEU A 46 -28.70 8.71 -2.58
CA LEU A 46 -28.02 9.97 -2.83
C LEU A 46 -28.97 11.02 -3.44
N ALA A 47 -29.73 10.64 -4.47
CA ALA A 47 -30.71 11.53 -5.10
C ALA A 47 -31.81 11.95 -4.10
N LEU A 48 -32.28 11.02 -3.28
CA LEU A 48 -33.27 11.29 -2.25
C LEU A 48 -32.74 12.24 -1.16
N ALA A 49 -31.51 12.04 -0.70
CA ALA A 49 -30.85 12.89 0.29
C ALA A 49 -30.61 14.32 -0.22
N ASP A 50 -30.24 14.46 -1.49
CA ASP A 50 -29.98 15.74 -2.14
C ASP A 50 -31.29 16.54 -2.33
N LEU A 51 -32.35 15.89 -2.83
CA LEU A 51 -33.68 16.49 -2.97
C LEU A 51 -34.26 16.97 -1.63
N GLY A 52 -33.99 16.25 -0.54
CA GLY A 52 -34.42 16.65 0.79
C GLY A 52 -33.55 17.72 1.45
N GLY A 53 -32.42 18.12 0.85
CA GLY A 53 -31.51 19.09 1.44
C GLY A 53 -30.84 18.58 2.72
N HIS A 54 -30.39 17.31 2.74
CA HIS A 54 -29.72 16.69 3.88
C HIS A 54 -28.22 16.44 3.63
N PRO A 55 -27.33 17.46 3.78
CA PRO A 55 -25.90 17.34 3.46
C PRO A 55 -25.17 16.18 4.14
N ARG A 56 -25.57 15.83 5.37
CA ARG A 56 -24.99 14.71 6.12
C ARG A 56 -25.30 13.36 5.48
N LEU A 57 -26.50 13.19 4.93
CA LEU A 57 -26.91 11.96 4.25
C LEU A 57 -26.29 11.88 2.85
N VAL A 58 -26.19 13.01 2.15
CA VAL A 58 -25.44 13.12 0.89
C VAL A 58 -24.00 12.66 1.07
N LEU A 59 -23.28 13.24 2.04
CA LEU A 59 -21.90 12.85 2.34
C LEU A 59 -21.77 11.35 2.66
N ARG A 60 -22.69 10.80 3.44
CA ARG A 60 -22.70 9.36 3.76
C ARG A 60 -22.86 8.50 2.51
N CYS A 61 -23.76 8.87 1.58
CA CYS A 61 -23.92 8.15 0.32
C CYS A 61 -22.67 8.24 -0.55
N LEU A 62 -22.05 9.42 -0.66
CA LEU A 62 -20.80 9.63 -1.39
C LEU A 62 -19.65 8.76 -0.82
N ALA A 63 -19.49 8.74 0.51
CA ALA A 63 -18.48 7.92 1.17
C ALA A 63 -18.72 6.41 0.93
N ARG A 64 -19.97 5.94 0.96
CA ARG A 64 -20.30 4.55 0.65
C ARG A 64 -20.05 4.19 -0.81
N LEU A 65 -20.32 5.09 -1.76
CA LEU A 65 -19.98 4.90 -3.17
C LEU A 65 -18.47 4.82 -3.39
N ALA A 66 -17.67 5.57 -2.61
CA ALA A 66 -16.21 5.48 -2.64
C ALA A 66 -15.70 4.14 -2.07
N ILE A 67 -16.26 3.68 -0.95
CA ILE A 67 -15.94 2.35 -0.36
C ILE A 67 -16.31 1.23 -1.34
N LEU A 68 -17.45 1.34 -2.02
CA LEU A 68 -17.87 0.36 -3.02
C LEU A 68 -16.88 0.29 -4.20
N ALA A 69 -16.39 1.44 -4.67
CA ALA A 69 -15.35 1.48 -5.71
C ALA A 69 -14.00 0.90 -5.22
N ALA A 70 -13.70 1.01 -3.93
CA ALA A 70 -12.54 0.34 -3.34
C ALA A 70 -12.70 -1.19 -3.37
N ALA A 71 -13.91 -1.70 -3.14
CA ALA A 71 -14.21 -3.14 -3.20
C ALA A 71 -14.13 -3.71 -4.63
N THR A 72 -14.42 -2.90 -5.66
CA THR A 72 -14.26 -3.31 -7.06
C THR A 72 -12.82 -3.21 -7.57
N GLY A 73 -11.93 -2.53 -6.84
CA GLY A 73 -10.49 -2.47 -7.12
C GLY A 73 -10.08 -1.46 -8.19
N GLU A 74 -10.99 -0.59 -8.64
CA GLU A 74 -10.70 0.46 -9.62
C GLU A 74 -10.15 1.72 -8.95
N LEU A 75 -8.82 1.85 -8.88
CA LEU A 75 -8.15 2.94 -8.17
C LEU A 75 -8.55 4.33 -8.71
N ALA A 76 -8.76 4.48 -10.01
CA ALA A 76 -9.20 5.73 -10.61
C ALA A 76 -10.60 6.16 -10.16
N THR A 77 -11.58 5.25 -10.24
CA THR A 77 -12.97 5.46 -9.79
C THR A 77 -13.00 5.71 -8.28
N MET A 78 -12.24 4.92 -7.52
CA MET A 78 -12.07 5.06 -6.09
C MET A 78 -11.54 6.46 -5.72
N LYS A 79 -10.47 6.93 -6.38
CA LYS A 79 -9.90 8.26 -6.17
C LYS A 79 -10.92 9.37 -6.48
N ALA A 80 -11.61 9.28 -7.61
CA ALA A 80 -12.57 10.30 -8.04
C ALA A 80 -13.75 10.43 -7.06
N ARG A 81 -14.34 9.31 -6.63
CA ARG A 81 -15.45 9.32 -5.67
C ARG A 81 -15.03 9.81 -4.29
N ALA A 82 -13.86 9.38 -3.82
CA ALA A 82 -13.34 9.81 -2.53
C ALA A 82 -12.97 11.30 -2.51
N ALA A 83 -12.38 11.82 -3.58
CA ALA A 83 -12.11 13.25 -3.75
C ALA A 83 -13.41 14.05 -3.69
N HIS A 84 -14.41 13.65 -4.47
CA HIS A 84 -15.72 14.32 -4.45
C HIS A 84 -16.36 14.32 -3.05
N ALA A 85 -16.26 13.22 -2.30
CA ALA A 85 -16.79 13.16 -0.93
C ALA A 85 -16.03 14.09 0.04
N VAL A 86 -14.70 14.22 -0.09
CA VAL A 86 -13.90 15.13 0.73
C VAL A 86 -14.21 16.59 0.39
N ASP A 87 -14.23 16.95 -0.89
CA ASP A 87 -14.54 18.30 -1.36
C ASP A 87 -15.96 18.71 -0.92
N TYR A 88 -16.92 17.78 -1.03
CA TYR A 88 -18.28 17.99 -0.55
C TYR A 88 -18.32 18.23 0.97
N ALA A 89 -17.54 17.46 1.74
CA ALA A 89 -17.48 17.61 3.18
C ALA A 89 -16.92 18.97 3.60
N GLU A 90 -15.89 19.47 2.92
CA GLU A 90 -15.33 20.80 3.16
C GLU A 90 -16.35 21.90 2.83
N ALA A 91 -16.99 21.82 1.67
CA ALA A 91 -17.97 22.82 1.22
C ALA A 91 -19.21 22.94 2.13
N HIS A 92 -19.48 21.93 2.98
CA HIS A 92 -20.65 21.88 3.87
C HIS A 92 -20.30 21.83 5.36
N ASP A 93 -19.05 22.12 5.75
CA ASP A 93 -18.57 22.09 7.14
C ASP A 93 -18.74 20.70 7.82
N LEU A 94 -18.57 19.63 7.05
CA LEU A 94 -18.71 18.24 7.48
C LEU A 94 -17.37 17.49 7.58
N ALA A 95 -16.23 18.17 7.47
CA ALA A 95 -14.90 17.55 7.50
C ALA A 95 -14.62 16.73 8.78
N ALA A 96 -15.24 17.07 9.91
CA ALA A 96 -15.10 16.34 11.18
C ALA A 96 -15.91 15.03 11.24
N ARG A 97 -16.70 14.70 10.22
CA ARG A 97 -17.55 13.49 10.21
C ARG A 97 -16.74 12.26 9.80
N ILE A 98 -17.15 11.10 10.34
CA ILE A 98 -16.51 9.82 10.01
C ILE A 98 -16.53 9.52 8.51
N ASP A 99 -17.61 9.90 7.80
CA ASP A 99 -17.76 9.68 6.36
C ASP A 99 -16.69 10.46 5.55
N ALA A 100 -16.31 11.67 6.00
CA ALA A 100 -15.21 12.44 5.41
C ALA A 100 -13.85 11.80 5.71
N ALA A 101 -13.63 11.35 6.95
CA ALA A 101 -12.39 10.67 7.33
C ALA A 101 -12.17 9.35 6.56
N GLN A 102 -13.23 8.56 6.34
CA GLN A 102 -13.16 7.33 5.53
C GLN A 102 -12.82 7.64 4.06
N SER A 103 -13.38 8.72 3.50
CA SER A 103 -13.07 9.16 2.14
C SER A 103 -11.62 9.66 2.02
N ALA A 104 -11.15 10.43 3.00
CA ALA A 104 -9.75 10.86 3.08
C ALA A 104 -8.77 9.67 3.20
N ALA A 105 -9.14 8.63 3.97
CA ALA A 105 -8.36 7.40 4.09
C ALA A 105 -8.23 6.66 2.75
N ILE A 106 -9.29 6.62 1.95
CA ILE A 106 -9.26 6.05 0.59
C ILE A 106 -8.29 6.82 -0.32
N LEU A 107 -8.30 8.16 -0.25
CA LEU A 107 -7.35 8.99 -1.00
C LEU A 107 -5.91 8.75 -0.54
N CYS A 108 -5.68 8.62 0.76
CA CYS A 108 -4.38 8.26 1.33
C CYS A 108 -3.86 6.93 0.75
N MET A 109 -4.73 5.92 0.61
CA MET A 109 -4.34 4.66 -0.01
C MET A 109 -4.07 4.80 -1.52
N CYS A 110 -4.81 5.65 -2.24
CA CYS A 110 -4.49 5.97 -3.64
C CYS A 110 -3.08 6.58 -3.74
N THR A 111 -2.77 7.57 -2.91
CA THR A 111 -1.46 8.22 -2.84
C THR A 111 -0.36 7.20 -2.55
N TYR A 112 -0.58 6.32 -1.56
CA TYR A 112 0.34 5.24 -1.22
C TYR A 112 0.60 4.32 -2.41
N HIS A 113 -0.44 3.76 -3.04
CA HIS A 113 -0.29 2.80 -4.13
C HIS A 113 0.39 3.41 -5.37
N ARG A 114 0.21 4.71 -5.61
CA ARG A 114 0.89 5.45 -6.68
C ARG A 114 2.30 5.91 -6.35
N GLY A 115 2.77 5.66 -5.12
CA GLY A 115 4.09 6.11 -4.67
C GLY A 115 4.20 7.64 -4.65
N GLU A 116 3.10 8.34 -4.41
CA GLU A 116 3.01 9.79 -4.33
C GLU A 116 3.28 10.27 -2.89
N TRP A 117 3.65 11.56 -2.76
CA TRP A 117 3.83 12.23 -1.47
C TRP A 117 2.57 13.05 -1.16
N LEU A 118 2.20 13.10 0.12
CA LEU A 118 1.26 14.09 0.64
C LEU A 118 1.99 15.44 0.73
N THR A 119 1.35 16.51 0.27
CA THR A 119 1.84 17.87 0.45
C THR A 119 1.37 18.40 1.81
N ASP A 120 2.18 19.26 2.45
CA ASP A 120 1.88 19.81 3.78
C ASP A 120 0.53 20.58 3.80
N ASP A 121 0.20 21.24 2.69
CA ASP A 121 -1.07 21.98 2.53
C ASP A 121 -2.26 21.07 2.16
N SER A 122 -2.08 19.74 2.09
CA SER A 122 -3.16 18.83 1.75
C SER A 122 -4.12 18.65 2.94
N PRO A 123 -5.44 18.78 2.75
CA PRO A 123 -6.43 18.40 3.77
C PRO A 123 -6.26 16.96 4.28
N LEU A 124 -5.67 16.09 3.45
CA LEU A 124 -5.34 14.71 3.80
C LEU A 124 -4.26 14.62 4.88
N TYR A 125 -3.27 15.53 4.87
CA TYR A 125 -2.23 15.55 5.89
C TYR A 125 -2.84 15.82 7.27
N GLY A 126 -3.70 16.83 7.38
CA GLY A 126 -4.47 17.11 8.61
C GLY A 126 -5.36 15.95 9.04
N ALA A 127 -6.03 15.28 8.10
CA ALA A 127 -6.81 14.08 8.41
C ALA A 127 -5.96 12.95 9.01
N THR A 128 -4.73 12.76 8.50
CA THR A 128 -3.85 11.69 8.99
C THR A 128 -3.32 11.92 10.40
N THR A 129 -3.24 13.17 10.88
CA THR A 129 -2.76 13.49 12.22
C THR A 129 -3.86 13.44 13.29
N ASN A 130 -5.13 13.36 12.87
CA ASN A 130 -6.26 13.25 13.79
C ASN A 130 -6.31 11.86 14.46
N ARG A 131 -5.95 11.82 15.74
CA ARG A 131 -5.97 10.62 16.60
C ARG A 131 -7.13 10.61 17.61
N THR A 132 -8.18 11.39 17.35
CA THR A 132 -9.33 11.50 18.26
C THR A 132 -10.04 10.16 18.40
N ASN A 133 -10.36 9.78 19.64
CA ASN A 133 -11.19 8.63 19.94
C ASN A 133 -12.59 9.09 20.38
N TYR A 134 -13.60 8.35 19.97
CA TYR A 134 -14.95 8.43 20.51
C TYR A 134 -15.12 7.37 21.61
N VAL A 135 -15.71 7.78 22.73
CA VAL A 135 -16.04 6.89 23.85
C VAL A 135 -17.47 6.40 23.65
N ARG A 136 -17.64 5.09 23.51
CA ARG A 136 -18.94 4.43 23.44
C ARG A 136 -19.64 4.47 24.81
N PRO A 137 -20.98 4.31 24.86
CA PRO A 137 -21.73 4.27 26.12
C PRO A 137 -21.27 3.18 27.11
N ASP A 138 -20.66 2.10 26.63
CA ASP A 138 -20.10 1.01 27.44
C ASP A 138 -18.68 1.29 27.98
N GLY A 139 -18.15 2.50 27.75
CA GLY A 139 -16.81 2.92 28.18
C GLY A 139 -15.68 2.46 27.26
N THR A 140 -15.95 1.64 26.25
CA THR A 140 -14.95 1.28 25.23
C THR A 140 -14.71 2.45 24.29
N THR A 141 -13.55 2.49 23.64
CA THR A 141 -13.16 3.58 22.74
C THR A 141 -12.95 3.07 21.33
N ASP A 142 -13.34 3.87 20.33
CA ASP A 142 -12.98 3.67 18.92
C ASP A 142 -12.37 4.93 18.31
N PRO A 143 -11.53 4.81 17.27
CA PRO A 143 -11.09 5.94 16.49
C PRO A 143 -12.28 6.67 15.89
N ALA A 144 -12.36 7.99 16.04
CA ALA A 144 -13.43 8.81 15.48
C ALA A 144 -13.46 8.74 13.93
N SER A 145 -12.32 8.44 13.30
CA SER A 145 -12.17 8.20 11.88
C SER A 145 -12.63 6.80 11.42
N GLY A 146 -12.84 5.87 12.35
CA GLY A 146 -13.10 4.46 12.07
C GLY A 146 -11.82 3.62 11.98
N ASN A 147 -11.95 2.31 12.29
CA ASN A 147 -10.81 1.41 12.45
C ASN A 147 -9.97 1.26 11.16
N HIS A 148 -10.59 1.04 9.99
CA HIS A 148 -9.85 0.92 8.72
C HIS A 148 -9.18 2.23 8.29
N ALA A 149 -9.82 3.38 8.54
CA ALA A 149 -9.24 4.68 8.24
C ALA A 149 -7.95 4.91 9.06
N GLN A 150 -7.93 4.46 10.31
CA GLN A 150 -6.74 4.53 11.15
C GLN A 150 -5.55 3.75 10.56
N VAL A 151 -5.79 2.57 9.97
CA VAL A 151 -4.75 1.78 9.29
C VAL A 151 -4.23 2.53 8.06
N ALA A 152 -5.12 3.04 7.21
CA ALA A 152 -4.75 3.80 6.02
C ALA A 152 -3.94 5.07 6.36
N PHE A 153 -4.36 5.81 7.38
CA PHE A 153 -3.63 6.99 7.84
C PHE A 153 -2.26 6.65 8.42
N ALA A 154 -2.14 5.55 9.18
CA ALA A 154 -0.85 5.10 9.67
C ALA A 154 0.10 4.74 8.51
N ILE A 155 -0.40 4.01 7.50
CA ILE A 155 0.38 3.70 6.29
C ILE A 155 0.82 4.99 5.59
N ALA A 156 -0.09 5.95 5.40
CA ALA A 156 0.22 7.21 4.73
C ALA A 156 1.28 8.03 5.48
N ARG A 157 1.19 8.15 6.81
CA ARG A 157 2.23 8.80 7.62
C ARG A 157 3.57 8.06 7.56
N ALA A 158 3.56 6.73 7.49
CA ALA A 158 4.80 5.96 7.40
C ALA A 158 5.47 6.06 6.00
N CYS A 159 4.72 6.39 4.95
CA CYS A 159 5.16 6.10 3.57
C CYS A 159 4.97 7.22 2.55
N CYS A 160 4.16 8.22 2.86
CA CYS A 160 3.77 9.29 1.96
C CYS A 160 4.13 10.67 2.51
N VAL A 161 4.91 10.77 3.59
CA VAL A 161 5.43 12.04 4.13
C VAL A 161 6.96 12.03 4.15
N PRO A 162 7.65 13.16 3.91
CA PRO A 162 9.09 13.17 3.67
C PRO A 162 9.96 12.57 4.79
N GLN A 163 9.50 12.63 6.04
CA GLN A 163 10.24 12.17 7.22
C GLN A 163 9.32 11.40 8.16
N ALA A 164 9.06 10.13 7.83
CA ALA A 164 8.35 9.22 8.73
C ALA A 164 9.20 8.93 9.98
N THR A 165 8.55 8.89 11.15
CA THR A 165 9.19 8.52 12.41
C THR A 165 9.06 7.02 12.69
N ASP A 166 9.89 6.48 13.60
CA ASP A 166 9.71 5.11 14.09
C ASP A 166 8.33 4.91 14.74
N GLU A 167 7.78 5.96 15.37
CA GLU A 167 6.42 5.93 15.92
C GLU A 167 5.36 5.77 14.82
N ASP A 168 5.52 6.45 13.68
CA ASP A 168 4.59 6.31 12.55
C ASP A 168 4.63 4.89 11.97
N ILE A 169 5.81 4.28 11.91
CA ILE A 169 5.98 2.89 11.47
C ILE A 169 5.34 1.92 12.46
N ASP A 170 5.59 2.08 13.76
CA ASP A 170 5.02 1.22 14.79
C ASP A 170 3.49 1.35 14.87
N ALA A 171 2.96 2.55 14.58
CA ALA A 171 1.52 2.81 14.50
C ALA A 171 0.83 2.00 13.39
N VAL A 172 1.52 1.66 12.29
CA VAL A 172 0.97 0.78 11.23
C VAL A 172 0.64 -0.59 11.82
N GLY A 173 1.60 -1.18 12.54
CA GLY A 173 1.41 -2.49 13.16
C GLY A 173 0.33 -2.47 14.23
N GLN A 174 0.31 -1.44 15.08
CA GLN A 174 -0.71 -1.27 16.11
C GLN A 174 -2.11 -1.13 15.52
N ALA A 175 -2.30 -0.27 14.51
CA ALA A 175 -3.59 -0.06 13.87
C ALA A 175 -4.09 -1.35 13.20
N MET A 176 -3.21 -2.05 12.48
CA MET A 176 -3.57 -3.29 11.79
C MET A 176 -4.01 -4.40 12.75
N LEU A 177 -3.31 -4.59 13.87
CA LEU A 177 -3.70 -5.57 14.89
C LEU A 177 -4.96 -5.16 15.63
N SER A 178 -5.16 -3.85 15.87
CA SER A 178 -6.38 -3.33 16.50
C SER A 178 -7.63 -3.62 15.66
N VAL A 179 -7.60 -3.33 14.34
CA VAL A 179 -8.75 -3.59 13.46
C VAL A 179 -9.06 -5.08 13.33
N MET A 180 -8.06 -5.96 13.44
CA MET A 180 -8.26 -7.41 13.44
C MET A 180 -9.04 -7.93 14.65
N VAL A 181 -9.05 -7.21 15.77
CA VAL A 181 -9.81 -7.58 16.98
C VAL A 181 -11.21 -6.95 16.98
N ARG A 182 -11.41 -5.85 16.25
CA ARG A 182 -12.62 -5.02 16.29
C ARG A 182 -13.55 -5.25 15.10
N GLY A 183 -13.91 -6.51 14.86
CA GLY A 183 -14.80 -6.90 13.75
C GLY A 183 -14.08 -6.91 12.40
N PRO A 184 -13.12 -7.84 12.19
CA PRO A 184 -12.44 -7.96 10.91
C PRO A 184 -13.41 -8.34 9.79
N GLN A 185 -13.18 -7.79 8.61
CA GLN A 185 -13.97 -8.06 7.41
C GLN A 185 -13.05 -8.50 6.28
N GLU A 186 -13.29 -9.68 5.72
CA GLU A 186 -12.61 -10.11 4.50
C GLU A 186 -12.94 -9.17 3.33
N GLY A 187 -11.95 -8.85 2.50
CA GLY A 187 -12.09 -7.89 1.39
C GLY A 187 -12.06 -6.42 1.80
N PHE A 188 -12.01 -6.12 3.11
CA PHE A 188 -11.81 -4.76 3.64
C PHE A 188 -10.59 -4.71 4.56
N THR A 189 -10.60 -5.51 5.64
CA THR A 189 -9.47 -5.63 6.57
C THR A 189 -8.31 -6.39 5.91
N SER A 190 -8.58 -7.50 5.21
CA SER A 190 -7.54 -8.32 4.57
C SER A 190 -6.69 -7.52 3.57
N ASN A 191 -7.28 -6.58 2.82
CA ASN A 191 -6.60 -5.75 1.83
C ASN A 191 -5.44 -4.92 2.40
N TYR A 192 -5.47 -4.62 3.70
CA TYR A 192 -4.40 -3.88 4.38
C TYR A 192 -3.26 -4.78 4.87
N VAL A 193 -3.43 -6.12 4.89
CA VAL A 193 -2.44 -7.06 5.44
C VAL A 193 -1.14 -7.01 4.66
N ALA A 194 -1.17 -7.28 3.35
CA ALA A 194 0.04 -7.29 2.52
C ALA A 194 0.74 -5.93 2.51
N THR A 195 -0.04 -4.84 2.50
CA THR A 195 0.49 -3.48 2.53
C THR A 195 1.17 -3.16 3.86
N SER A 196 0.52 -3.44 4.99
CA SER A 196 1.07 -3.19 6.33
C SER A 196 2.35 -3.99 6.57
N VAL A 197 2.36 -5.26 6.14
CA VAL A 197 3.52 -6.15 6.24
C VAL A 197 4.67 -5.62 5.36
N ALA A 198 4.39 -5.15 4.14
CA ALA A 198 5.40 -4.55 3.28
C ALA A 198 6.06 -3.30 3.89
N VAL A 199 5.30 -2.47 4.61
CA VAL A 199 5.83 -1.30 5.33
C VAL A 199 6.74 -1.75 6.48
N LEU A 200 6.26 -2.68 7.31
CA LEU A 200 7.00 -3.15 8.48
C LEU A 200 8.29 -3.90 8.10
N VAL A 201 8.25 -4.73 7.07
CA VAL A 201 9.44 -5.46 6.56
C VAL A 201 10.48 -4.49 6.04
N GLN A 202 10.10 -3.47 5.25
CA GLN A 202 11.04 -2.44 4.79
C GLN A 202 11.67 -1.64 5.92
N ALA A 203 10.96 -1.47 7.03
CA ALA A 203 11.47 -0.84 8.24
C ALA A 203 12.25 -1.81 9.16
N GLY A 204 12.41 -3.08 8.80
CA GLY A 204 13.09 -4.09 9.61
C GLY A 204 12.31 -4.55 10.85
N LYS A 205 11.00 -4.30 10.91
CA LYS A 205 10.11 -4.68 12.03
C LYS A 205 9.53 -6.09 11.83
N SER A 206 10.39 -7.08 11.61
CA SER A 206 10.00 -8.44 11.19
C SER A 206 9.06 -9.16 12.17
N SER A 207 9.32 -9.07 13.47
CA SER A 207 8.48 -9.72 14.49
C SER A 207 7.02 -9.24 14.46
N ARG A 208 6.81 -7.93 14.24
CA ARG A 208 5.48 -7.34 14.10
C ARG A 208 4.81 -7.75 12.79
N ALA A 209 5.58 -7.83 11.71
CA ALA A 209 5.08 -8.30 10.42
C ALA A 209 4.61 -9.76 10.49
N GLU A 210 5.39 -10.64 11.14
CA GLU A 210 5.04 -12.04 11.38
C GLU A 210 3.79 -12.17 12.26
N GLU A 211 3.66 -11.34 13.30
CA GLU A 211 2.47 -11.31 14.15
C GLU A 211 1.20 -11.01 13.34
N ILE A 212 1.24 -9.99 12.46
CA ILE A 212 0.12 -9.63 11.58
C ILE A 212 -0.23 -10.78 10.64
N VAL A 213 0.75 -11.45 10.06
CA VAL A 213 0.52 -12.59 9.16
C VAL A 213 -0.10 -13.76 9.91
N ARG A 214 0.40 -14.10 11.10
CA ARG A 214 -0.16 -15.16 11.94
C ARG A 214 -1.62 -14.87 12.29
N ARG A 215 -1.92 -13.67 12.79
CA ARG A 215 -3.29 -13.23 13.13
C ARG A 215 -4.20 -13.19 11.91
N GLY A 216 -3.69 -12.70 10.78
CA GLY A 216 -4.40 -12.71 9.51
C GLY A 216 -4.77 -14.13 9.06
N SER A 217 -3.85 -15.09 9.22
CA SER A 217 -4.09 -16.50 8.88
C SER A 217 -5.15 -17.14 9.80
N GLU A 218 -5.14 -16.80 11.10
CA GLU A 218 -6.15 -17.26 12.07
C GLU A 218 -7.56 -16.74 11.74
N ILE A 219 -7.66 -15.50 11.26
CA ILE A 219 -8.94 -14.80 11.05
C ILE A 219 -9.51 -15.06 9.65
N PHE A 220 -8.68 -14.92 8.61
CA PHE A 220 -9.10 -14.96 7.21
C PHE A 220 -8.77 -16.30 6.53
N GLY A 221 -8.12 -17.23 7.24
CA GLY A 221 -7.74 -18.52 6.70
C GLY A 221 -6.85 -18.39 5.46
N ASP A 222 -7.32 -18.97 4.37
CA ASP A 222 -6.58 -19.15 3.13
C ASP A 222 -6.63 -17.93 2.18
N ASN A 223 -6.68 -16.74 2.75
CA ASN A 223 -6.90 -15.49 2.02
C ASN A 223 -5.66 -15.05 1.20
N PRO A 224 -5.84 -14.58 -0.05
CA PRO A 224 -4.72 -14.22 -0.93
C PRO A 224 -3.89 -13.03 -0.43
N ASP A 225 -4.46 -12.05 0.27
CA ASP A 225 -3.68 -10.94 0.85
C ASP A 225 -2.70 -11.44 1.92
N VAL A 226 -3.15 -12.41 2.74
CA VAL A 226 -2.32 -13.05 3.77
C VAL A 226 -1.20 -13.87 3.13
N ARG A 227 -1.47 -14.59 2.05
CA ARG A 227 -0.43 -15.35 1.31
C ARG A 227 0.62 -14.47 0.67
N VAL A 228 0.21 -13.36 0.05
CA VAL A 228 1.16 -12.39 -0.50
C VAL A 228 2.02 -11.79 0.62
N ALA A 229 1.45 -11.53 1.79
CA ALA A 229 2.20 -11.08 2.96
C ALA A 229 3.19 -12.14 3.47
N GLN A 230 2.79 -13.42 3.51
CA GLN A 230 3.70 -14.54 3.82
C GLN A 230 4.85 -14.65 2.81
N ALA A 231 4.55 -14.52 1.51
CA ALA A 231 5.56 -14.56 0.46
C ALA A 231 6.57 -13.41 0.58
N LEU A 232 6.11 -12.23 0.97
CA LEU A 232 6.97 -11.07 1.21
C LEU A 232 7.92 -11.30 2.40
N ILE A 233 7.44 -11.86 3.51
CA ILE A 233 8.30 -12.25 4.64
C ILE A 233 9.29 -13.35 4.22
N ALA A 234 8.84 -14.36 3.49
CA ALA A 234 9.69 -15.45 3.01
C ALA A 234 10.81 -14.94 2.07
N LEU A 235 10.51 -14.00 1.19
CA LEU A 235 11.50 -13.36 0.31
C LEU A 235 12.56 -12.58 1.08
N GLU A 236 12.16 -11.84 2.12
CA GLU A 236 13.11 -11.11 2.98
C GLU A 236 14.00 -12.07 3.77
N ALA A 237 13.44 -13.19 4.24
CA ALA A 237 14.19 -14.25 4.90
C ALA A 237 15.05 -15.11 3.95
N GLY A 238 15.01 -14.86 2.64
CA GLY A 238 15.74 -15.64 1.63
C GLY A 238 15.14 -17.02 1.31
N ALA A 239 13.93 -17.32 1.82
CA ALA A 239 13.20 -18.57 1.55
C ALA A 239 12.48 -18.51 0.19
N ILE A 240 13.25 -18.43 -0.89
CA ILE A 240 12.78 -18.19 -2.26
C ILE A 240 11.75 -19.24 -2.70
N SER A 241 12.00 -20.53 -2.46
CA SER A 241 11.08 -21.61 -2.86
C SER A 241 9.71 -21.52 -2.18
N THR A 242 9.68 -21.13 -0.90
CA THR A 242 8.43 -20.93 -0.15
C THR A 242 7.65 -19.75 -0.71
N ALA A 243 8.34 -18.64 -0.98
CA ALA A 243 7.71 -17.47 -1.60
C ALA A 243 7.14 -17.80 -2.99
N GLU A 244 7.87 -18.55 -3.81
CA GLU A 244 7.42 -18.99 -5.13
C GLU A 244 6.13 -19.82 -5.05
N GLN A 245 6.07 -20.79 -4.14
CA GLN A 245 4.89 -21.64 -3.94
C GLN A 245 3.67 -20.82 -3.50
N LEU A 246 3.85 -19.89 -2.56
CA LEU A 246 2.80 -19.01 -2.08
C LEU A 246 2.28 -18.07 -3.18
N LEU A 247 3.17 -17.53 -4.01
CA LEU A 247 2.78 -16.61 -5.08
C LEU A 247 2.09 -17.33 -6.24
N ARG A 248 2.54 -18.54 -6.61
CA ARG A 248 1.86 -19.36 -7.62
C ARG A 248 0.44 -19.69 -7.19
N SER A 249 0.22 -20.09 -5.94
CA SER A 249 -1.13 -20.40 -5.46
C SER A 249 -2.08 -19.20 -5.50
N VAL A 250 -1.57 -17.97 -5.43
CA VAL A 250 -2.37 -16.75 -5.60
C VAL A 250 -2.58 -16.43 -7.08
N LEU A 251 -1.53 -16.47 -7.91
CA LEU A 251 -1.58 -16.07 -9.31
C LEU A 251 -2.35 -17.06 -10.20
N ASP A 252 -2.33 -18.35 -9.86
CA ASP A 252 -3.01 -19.42 -10.59
C ASP A 252 -4.46 -19.65 -10.10
N SER A 253 -4.87 -18.97 -9.03
CA SER A 253 -6.21 -19.12 -8.46
C SER A 253 -7.28 -18.41 -9.28
N GLU A 254 -8.48 -19.02 -9.36
CA GLU A 254 -9.69 -18.40 -9.92
C GLU A 254 -10.34 -17.39 -8.95
N THR A 255 -9.89 -17.32 -7.71
CA THR A 255 -10.40 -16.39 -6.70
C THR A 255 -10.20 -14.95 -7.17
N ARG A 256 -11.26 -14.14 -7.12
CA ARG A 256 -11.16 -12.70 -7.40
C ARG A 256 -10.42 -11.99 -6.28
N TYR A 257 -9.43 -11.18 -6.64
CA TYR A 257 -8.70 -10.30 -5.73
C TYR A 257 -8.50 -8.92 -6.36
N SER A 258 -8.10 -7.95 -5.54
CA SER A 258 -7.93 -6.57 -6.00
C SER A 258 -6.83 -6.46 -7.07
N HIS A 259 -6.98 -5.47 -7.96
CA HIS A 259 -5.98 -5.14 -8.98
C HIS A 259 -4.61 -4.82 -8.35
N VAL A 260 -4.62 -4.13 -7.22
CA VAL A 260 -3.42 -3.82 -6.44
C VAL A 260 -2.70 -5.08 -5.98
N LEU A 261 -3.43 -6.06 -5.43
CA LEU A 261 -2.86 -7.33 -4.98
C LEU A 261 -2.27 -8.11 -6.17
N ALA A 262 -2.95 -8.11 -7.32
CA ALA A 262 -2.47 -8.76 -8.54
C ALA A 262 -1.11 -8.20 -8.98
N VAL A 263 -0.96 -6.88 -9.01
CA VAL A 263 0.31 -6.22 -9.33
C VAL A 263 1.37 -6.58 -8.29
N HIS A 264 1.03 -6.55 -7.00
CA HIS A 264 1.96 -6.88 -5.93
C HIS A 264 2.50 -8.31 -6.05
N ALA A 265 1.62 -9.29 -6.24
CA ALA A 265 2.00 -10.70 -6.41
C ALA A 265 2.90 -10.91 -7.66
N ARG A 266 2.60 -10.26 -8.79
CA ARG A 266 3.43 -10.35 -10.01
C ARG A 266 4.80 -9.72 -9.83
N VAL A 267 4.89 -8.59 -9.13
CA VAL A 267 6.19 -7.97 -8.80
C VAL A 267 7.01 -8.90 -7.91
N LEU A 268 6.42 -9.49 -6.87
CA LEU A 268 7.12 -10.43 -6.01
C LEU A 268 7.56 -11.70 -6.78
N MET A 269 6.75 -12.19 -7.72
CA MET A 269 7.12 -13.32 -8.56
C MET A 269 8.34 -12.99 -9.44
N ALA A 270 8.36 -11.79 -10.05
CA ALA A 270 9.51 -11.33 -10.80
C ALA A 270 10.78 -11.25 -9.94
N VAL A 271 10.66 -10.83 -8.67
CA VAL A 271 11.78 -10.82 -7.70
C VAL A 271 12.25 -12.24 -7.38
N VAL A 272 11.33 -13.18 -7.12
CA VAL A 272 11.64 -14.61 -6.93
C VAL A 272 12.45 -15.16 -8.11
N GLU A 273 11.98 -14.91 -9.33
CA GLU A 273 12.61 -15.39 -10.56
C GLU A 273 13.99 -14.74 -10.79
N ALA A 274 14.11 -13.44 -10.55
CA ALA A 274 15.36 -12.70 -10.67
C ALA A 274 16.42 -13.24 -9.68
N ARG A 275 16.05 -13.38 -8.40
CA ARG A 275 16.94 -13.94 -7.36
C ARG A 275 17.30 -15.40 -7.61
N SER A 276 16.42 -16.14 -8.30
CA SER A 276 16.67 -17.52 -8.76
C SER A 276 17.49 -17.60 -10.05
N ARG A 277 17.97 -16.47 -10.61
CA ARG A 277 18.70 -16.38 -11.88
C ARG A 277 17.90 -16.84 -13.11
N ARG A 278 16.56 -16.83 -13.04
CA ARG A 278 15.65 -17.08 -14.17
C ARG A 278 15.27 -15.77 -14.85
N HIS A 279 16.25 -15.15 -15.51
CA HIS A 279 16.11 -13.78 -16.01
C HIS A 279 15.00 -13.61 -17.07
N SER A 280 14.82 -14.60 -17.96
CA SER A 280 13.74 -14.59 -18.98
C SER A 280 12.35 -14.53 -18.35
N ASP A 281 12.16 -15.31 -17.28
CA ASP A 281 10.89 -15.45 -16.58
C ASP A 281 10.62 -14.16 -15.80
N ALA A 282 11.64 -13.66 -15.08
CA ALA A 282 11.57 -12.39 -14.35
C ALA A 282 11.17 -11.21 -15.24
N VAL A 283 11.78 -11.09 -16.43
CA VAL A 283 11.44 -10.07 -17.43
C VAL A 283 10.01 -10.24 -17.94
N THR A 284 9.51 -11.47 -18.03
CA THR A 284 8.13 -11.76 -18.42
C THR A 284 7.13 -11.36 -17.35
N SER A 285 7.39 -11.75 -16.10
CA SER A 285 6.56 -11.42 -14.95
C SER A 285 6.52 -9.91 -14.69
N ILE A 286 7.65 -9.21 -14.78
CA ILE A 286 7.69 -7.76 -14.54
C ILE A 286 7.00 -6.97 -15.66
N ARG A 287 7.08 -7.42 -16.92
CA ARG A 287 6.30 -6.81 -18.03
C ARG A 287 4.80 -6.92 -17.74
N ARG A 288 4.30 -8.10 -17.38
CA ARG A 288 2.89 -8.32 -17.04
C ARG A 288 2.45 -7.49 -15.83
N ALA A 289 3.33 -7.33 -14.85
CA ALA A 289 3.08 -6.45 -13.71
C ALA A 289 2.92 -4.98 -14.16
N LEU A 290 3.80 -4.49 -15.03
CA LEU A 290 3.77 -3.13 -15.58
C LEU A 290 2.51 -2.88 -16.44
N GLU A 291 2.16 -3.83 -17.32
CA GLU A 291 0.93 -3.77 -18.13
C GLU A 291 -0.30 -3.66 -17.24
N SER A 292 -0.36 -4.48 -16.19
CA SER A 292 -1.46 -4.43 -15.23
C SER A 292 -1.47 -3.09 -14.49
N ALA A 293 -0.31 -2.59 -14.08
CA ALA A 293 -0.23 -1.41 -13.23
C ALA A 293 -0.58 -0.09 -13.92
N GLU A 294 -0.46 -0.01 -15.25
CA GLU A 294 -0.51 1.26 -16.00
C GLU A 294 -1.83 2.01 -15.84
N SER A 295 -2.98 1.33 -16.01
CA SER A 295 -4.30 1.97 -16.02
C SER A 295 -4.64 2.67 -14.70
N ASN A 296 -4.06 2.21 -13.59
CA ASN A 296 -4.29 2.74 -12.25
C ASN A 296 -3.07 3.48 -11.68
N LEU A 297 -1.96 3.54 -12.43
CA LEU A 297 -0.67 4.09 -12.01
C LEU A 297 -0.15 3.46 -10.71
N ILE A 298 -0.28 2.14 -10.56
CA ILE A 298 0.20 1.44 -9.35
C ILE A 298 1.72 1.35 -9.40
N VAL A 299 2.43 1.97 -8.46
CA VAL A 299 3.91 2.03 -8.48
C VAL A 299 4.54 1.47 -7.22
N ARG A 300 3.83 1.48 -6.09
CA ARG A 300 4.41 1.13 -4.79
C ARG A 300 5.02 -0.27 -4.72
N PRO A 301 4.41 -1.33 -5.28
CA PRO A 301 5.03 -2.67 -5.27
C PRO A 301 6.42 -2.68 -5.93
N PHE A 302 6.61 -1.93 -7.01
CA PHE A 302 7.90 -1.81 -7.69
C PHE A 302 8.94 -1.09 -6.82
N MET A 303 8.51 -0.04 -6.09
CA MET A 303 9.38 0.73 -5.18
C MET A 303 9.88 -0.09 -3.99
N ASN A 304 9.04 -1.01 -3.48
CA ASN A 304 9.39 -1.83 -2.33
C ASN A 304 10.67 -2.65 -2.60
N PHE A 305 10.83 -3.15 -3.84
CA PHE A 305 11.97 -3.93 -4.31
C PHE A 305 12.81 -3.19 -5.36
N ALA A 306 13.01 -1.88 -5.16
CA ALA A 306 13.63 -1.01 -6.17
C ALA A 306 14.96 -1.51 -6.76
N GLY A 307 15.81 -2.18 -5.96
CA GLY A 307 17.06 -2.77 -6.43
C GLY A 307 16.84 -3.89 -7.45
N ASP A 308 16.11 -4.94 -7.05
CA ASP A 308 15.78 -6.07 -7.93
C ASP A 308 15.06 -5.59 -9.21
N ILE A 309 14.12 -4.64 -9.08
CA ILE A 309 13.34 -4.16 -10.22
C ILE A 309 14.18 -3.28 -11.15
N ALA A 310 15.06 -2.42 -10.63
CA ALA A 310 15.91 -1.56 -11.46
C ALA A 310 16.83 -2.38 -12.38
N GLU A 311 17.25 -3.58 -11.97
CA GLU A 311 18.05 -4.49 -12.81
C GLU A 311 17.23 -5.09 -13.98
N LEU A 312 15.92 -5.23 -13.83
CA LEU A 312 15.03 -5.82 -14.84
C LEU A 312 14.55 -4.78 -15.88
N LEU A 313 14.36 -3.52 -15.48
CA LEU A 313 13.77 -2.48 -16.35
C LEU A 313 14.53 -2.17 -17.66
N PRO A 314 15.88 -2.32 -17.76
CA PRO A 314 16.58 -2.14 -19.03
C PRO A 314 16.21 -3.18 -20.11
N ALA A 315 15.79 -4.37 -19.70
CA ALA A 315 15.38 -5.44 -20.62
C ALA A 315 13.95 -5.25 -21.17
N ILE A 316 13.18 -4.31 -20.61
CA ILE A 316 11.81 -4.03 -21.04
C ILE A 316 11.83 -3.05 -22.21
N ARG A 317 11.36 -3.54 -23.38
CA ARG A 317 11.22 -2.73 -24.59
C ARG A 317 9.91 -1.92 -24.53
N PRO A 318 9.98 -0.59 -24.73
CA PRO A 318 8.78 0.23 -24.81
C PRO A 318 7.88 -0.18 -25.98
N GLY A 319 6.56 -0.13 -25.80
CA GLY A 319 5.58 -0.43 -26.86
C GLY A 319 5.15 -1.90 -26.97
N GLU A 320 5.82 -2.83 -26.28
CA GLU A 320 5.34 -4.20 -26.05
C GLU A 320 4.36 -4.22 -24.87
N GLY A 321 3.17 -3.65 -25.02
CA GLY A 321 2.13 -3.65 -23.97
C GLY A 321 2.31 -2.63 -22.84
N VAL A 322 3.52 -2.08 -22.64
CA VAL A 322 3.78 -1.02 -21.65
C VAL A 322 4.14 0.32 -22.34
N PRO A 323 3.35 1.38 -22.13
CA PRO A 323 3.66 2.73 -22.63
C PRO A 323 4.97 3.29 -22.07
N GLN A 324 5.77 3.94 -22.93
CA GLN A 324 7.02 4.61 -22.55
C GLN A 324 6.85 5.56 -21.36
N ARG A 325 5.78 6.38 -21.36
CA ARG A 325 5.45 7.33 -20.28
C ARG A 325 5.38 6.67 -18.90
N PHE A 326 4.83 5.45 -18.84
CA PHE A 326 4.65 4.74 -17.58
C PHE A 326 5.96 4.08 -17.14
N LEU A 327 6.73 3.52 -18.08
CA LEU A 327 8.09 3.03 -17.79
C LEU A 327 8.97 4.14 -17.21
N ASP A 328 8.96 5.33 -17.82
CA ASP A 328 9.74 6.47 -17.34
C ASP A 328 9.27 6.95 -15.97
N HIS A 329 7.96 6.94 -15.73
CA HIS A 329 7.39 7.24 -14.42
C HIS A 329 7.88 6.27 -13.34
N VAL A 330 7.84 4.96 -13.59
CA VAL A 330 8.35 3.94 -12.66
C VAL A 330 9.86 4.12 -12.43
N ARG A 331 10.66 4.31 -13.49
CA ARG A 331 12.12 4.54 -13.39
C ARG A 331 12.45 5.76 -12.52
N ALA A 332 11.73 6.86 -12.69
CA ALA A 332 11.91 8.07 -11.88
C ALA A 332 11.63 7.79 -10.40
N LYS A 333 10.55 7.04 -10.09
CA LYS A 333 10.22 6.64 -8.71
C LYS A 333 11.27 5.72 -8.11
N LEU A 334 11.76 4.71 -8.83
CA LEU A 334 12.83 3.84 -8.32
C LEU A 334 14.12 4.63 -8.02
N THR A 335 14.48 5.57 -8.90
CA THR A 335 15.65 6.43 -8.72
C THR A 335 15.51 7.29 -7.45
N SER A 336 14.31 7.84 -7.19
CA SER A 336 14.04 8.61 -5.97
C SER A 336 14.17 7.78 -4.69
N VAL A 337 13.76 6.51 -4.73
CA VAL A 337 13.89 5.57 -3.61
C VAL A 337 15.35 5.23 -3.35
N SER A 338 16.13 4.92 -4.40
CA SER A 338 17.56 4.67 -4.26
C SER A 338 18.32 5.90 -3.76
N ALA A 339 17.88 7.11 -4.11
CA ALA A 339 18.43 8.35 -3.58
C ALA A 339 18.08 8.58 -2.09
N GLY A 340 16.85 8.26 -1.67
CA GLY A 340 16.43 8.37 -0.26
C GLY A 340 16.98 7.26 0.65
N ARG A 341 17.22 6.05 0.11
CA ARG A 341 17.89 4.95 0.81
C ARG A 341 19.41 5.11 0.86
N ASN A 342 19.96 6.04 0.09
CA ASN A 342 21.38 6.41 0.15
C ASN A 342 21.56 7.39 1.32
N PRO A 343 22.34 7.06 2.37
CA PRO A 343 22.56 7.94 3.52
C PRO A 343 23.50 9.13 3.20
N GLY A 344 23.37 9.71 2.01
CA GLY A 344 24.24 10.75 1.49
C GLY A 344 25.65 10.24 1.18
N LEU A 345 25.81 9.01 0.70
CA LEU A 345 27.11 8.53 0.22
C LEU A 345 27.59 9.41 -0.93
N THR A 346 28.84 9.85 -0.83
CA THR A 346 29.53 10.53 -1.91
C THR A 346 29.77 9.55 -3.08
N PRO A 347 30.01 10.06 -4.31
CA PRO A 347 30.34 9.19 -5.45
C PRO A 347 31.49 8.22 -5.15
N THR A 348 32.53 8.69 -4.46
CA THR A 348 33.69 7.88 -4.07
C THR A 348 33.33 6.81 -3.03
N GLU A 349 32.51 7.13 -2.03
CA GLU A 349 32.04 6.15 -1.04
C GLU A 349 31.15 5.07 -1.69
N ARG A 350 30.34 5.44 -2.69
CA ARG A 350 29.55 4.48 -3.46
C ARG A 350 30.44 3.54 -4.28
N GLN A 351 31.48 4.06 -4.94
CA GLN A 351 32.45 3.22 -5.65
C GLN A 351 33.18 2.25 -4.71
N VAL A 352 33.58 2.72 -3.51
CA VAL A 352 34.17 1.87 -2.48
C VAL A 352 33.18 0.78 -2.04
N LEU A 353 31.92 1.13 -1.77
CA LEU A 353 30.87 0.18 -1.37
C LEU A 353 30.67 -0.94 -2.41
N VAL A 354 30.58 -0.60 -3.70
CA VAL A 354 30.42 -1.58 -4.79
C VAL A 354 31.60 -2.55 -4.84
N LYS A 355 32.84 -2.05 -4.66
CA LYS A 355 34.04 -2.90 -4.63
C LYS A 355 34.18 -3.70 -3.32
N LEU A 356 33.63 -3.21 -2.21
CA LEU A 356 33.52 -4.01 -0.99
C LEU A 356 32.56 -5.19 -1.18
N ARG A 357 31.53 -5.08 -2.00
CA ARG A 357 30.65 -6.23 -2.32
C ARG A 357 31.39 -7.36 -3.03
N THR A 358 32.35 -7.05 -3.90
CA THR A 358 33.07 -8.03 -4.73
C THR A 358 34.20 -8.79 -4.02
N GLY A 359 34.30 -8.69 -2.69
CA GLY A 359 35.38 -9.33 -1.93
C GLY A 359 36.74 -8.62 -2.00
N THR A 360 36.85 -7.54 -2.77
CA THR A 360 38.10 -6.79 -2.99
C THR A 360 38.63 -6.17 -1.68
N THR A 361 39.92 -6.30 -1.41
CA THR A 361 40.56 -5.74 -0.20
C THR A 361 40.73 -4.22 -0.33
N LEU A 362 40.83 -3.50 0.80
CA LEU A 362 41.05 -2.04 0.77
C LEU A 362 42.32 -1.63 -0.01
N LYS A 363 43.35 -2.50 -0.04
CA LYS A 363 44.59 -2.26 -0.77
C LYS A 363 44.39 -2.39 -2.28
N GLU A 364 43.63 -3.38 -2.72
CA GLU A 364 43.26 -3.57 -4.12
C GLU A 364 42.32 -2.47 -4.61
N ILE A 365 41.32 -2.10 -3.80
CA ILE A 365 40.42 -0.96 -4.07
C ILE A 365 41.22 0.33 -4.27
N ALA A 366 42.20 0.59 -3.40
CA ALA A 366 43.07 1.75 -3.51
C ALA A 366 43.87 1.75 -4.82
N LYS A 367 44.39 0.60 -5.23
CA LYS A 367 45.09 0.44 -6.52
C LYS A 367 44.17 0.68 -7.71
N GLU A 368 42.98 0.09 -7.70
CA GLU A 368 41.99 0.22 -8.77
C GLU A 368 41.42 1.64 -8.90
N MET A 369 41.32 2.37 -7.79
CA MET A 369 40.81 3.74 -7.77
C MET A 369 41.92 4.79 -7.90
N HIS A 370 43.19 4.38 -8.04
CA HIS A 370 44.36 5.28 -8.03
C HIS A 370 44.43 6.20 -6.79
N LEU A 371 44.06 5.67 -5.62
CA LEU A 371 44.06 6.37 -4.34
C LEU A 371 45.04 5.73 -3.36
N SER A 372 45.42 6.46 -2.30
CA SER A 372 46.16 5.85 -1.19
C SER A 372 45.25 4.89 -0.39
N VAL A 373 45.84 3.84 0.21
CA VAL A 373 45.09 2.92 1.10
C VAL A 373 44.45 3.67 2.27
N ASN A 374 45.10 4.72 2.77
CA ASN A 374 44.57 5.55 3.85
C ASN A 374 43.33 6.34 3.39
N THR A 375 43.34 6.86 2.16
CA THR A 375 42.18 7.57 1.58
C THR A 375 40.98 6.63 1.44
N VAL A 376 41.18 5.42 0.91
CA VAL A 376 40.10 4.42 0.81
C VAL A 376 39.61 3.98 2.20
N ARG A 377 40.50 3.83 3.18
CA ARG A 377 40.11 3.53 4.57
C ARG A 377 39.23 4.64 5.16
N THR A 378 39.53 5.90 4.88
CA THR A 378 38.69 7.04 5.29
C THR A 378 37.32 6.99 4.64
N HIS A 379 37.23 6.72 3.34
CA HIS A 379 35.94 6.55 2.64
C HIS A 379 35.14 5.37 3.22
N ALA A 380 35.76 4.22 3.47
CA ALA A 380 35.09 3.07 4.09
C ALA A 380 34.60 3.40 5.51
N ARG A 381 35.36 4.16 6.31
CA ARG A 381 34.93 4.58 7.65
C ARG A 381 33.75 5.56 7.61
N ASN A 382 33.78 6.52 6.69
CA ASN A 382 32.68 7.46 6.49
C ASN A 382 31.43 6.76 5.98
N LEU A 383 31.58 5.82 5.05
CA LEU A 383 30.54 4.91 4.59
C LEU A 383 29.89 4.14 5.76
N TYR A 384 30.70 3.48 6.60
CA TYR A 384 30.20 2.74 7.76
C TYR A 384 29.47 3.65 8.75
N ARG A 385 30.03 4.84 9.02
CA ARG A 385 29.39 5.86 9.86
C ARG A 385 28.04 6.30 9.30
N LYS A 386 27.97 6.58 7.99
CA LYS A 386 26.71 6.98 7.31
C LYS A 386 25.66 5.86 7.33
N PHE A 387 26.09 4.60 7.32
CA PHE A 387 25.20 3.47 7.48
C PHE A 387 24.82 3.12 8.92
N GLY A 388 25.50 3.70 9.91
CA GLY A 388 25.31 3.36 11.33
C GLY A 388 25.86 1.97 11.71
N VAL A 389 26.87 1.48 10.99
CA VAL A 389 27.46 0.14 11.18
C VAL A 389 28.94 0.22 11.48
N SER A 390 29.54 -0.90 11.92
CA SER A 390 30.95 -0.94 12.32
C SER A 390 31.82 -1.91 11.51
N SER A 391 31.24 -2.78 10.69
CA SER A 391 31.98 -3.77 9.90
C SER A 391 31.64 -3.73 8.40
N ARG A 392 32.53 -4.34 7.60
CA ARG A 392 32.35 -4.54 6.15
C ARG A 392 31.06 -5.29 5.86
N ASP A 393 30.87 -6.41 6.53
CA ASP A 393 29.74 -7.31 6.27
C ASP A 393 28.43 -6.62 6.64
N GLN A 394 28.38 -5.92 7.78
CA GLN A 394 27.23 -5.10 8.15
C GLN A 394 26.96 -3.98 7.15
N ALA A 395 28.00 -3.35 6.58
CA ALA A 395 27.82 -2.31 5.57
C ALA A 395 27.30 -2.87 4.24
N ILE A 396 27.76 -4.05 3.83
CA ILE A 396 27.25 -4.75 2.65
C ILE A 396 25.79 -5.15 2.89
N GLU A 397 25.48 -5.79 4.01
CA GLU A 397 24.13 -6.19 4.38
C GLU A 397 23.18 -4.98 4.45
N ALA A 398 23.64 -3.89 5.07
CA ALA A 398 22.86 -2.66 5.17
C ALA A 398 22.67 -1.98 3.80
N ALA A 399 23.62 -2.11 2.87
CA ALA A 399 23.49 -1.63 1.50
C ALA A 399 22.58 -2.53 0.64
N VAL A 400 22.58 -3.85 0.85
CA VAL A 400 21.64 -4.80 0.23
C VAL A 400 20.21 -4.48 0.67
N ARG A 401 19.97 -4.37 1.99
CA ARG A 401 18.64 -4.00 2.53
C ARG A 401 18.14 -2.67 1.98
N ARG A 402 19.05 -1.73 1.74
CA ARG A 402 18.75 -0.42 1.18
C ARG A 402 18.73 -0.39 -0.36
N GLY A 403 18.98 -1.50 -1.06
CA GLY A 403 18.96 -1.58 -2.52
C GLY A 403 19.94 -0.62 -3.21
N LEU A 404 21.14 -0.46 -2.66
CA LEU A 404 22.15 0.52 -3.12
C LEU A 404 23.14 -0.02 -4.17
N PHE A 405 22.92 -1.25 -4.62
CA PHE A 405 23.87 -2.06 -5.36
C PHE A 405 23.54 -2.27 -6.84
#